data_AF-A0A176S348-F1
#
_entry.id   AF-A0A176S348-F1
#
_cell.length_a   1.000
_cell.length_b   1.000
_cell.length_c   1.000
_cell.angle_alpha   90.00
_cell.angle_beta   90.00
_cell.angle_gamma   90.00
#
_symmetry.space_group_name_H-M   'P 1'
#
loop_
_entity.id
_entity.type
_entity.pdbx_description
1 polymer ?
#
loop_
_entity_poly.entity_id
_entity_poly.type
_entity_poly.pdbx_seq_one_letter_code
_entity_poly.pdbx_strand_id
1 'polypeptide(L)' 'MVTNTPETILLASEIAERNLLSFWDALIIAAARQGGAKTILTEDLNHGQLIEDIRIENPFLIH' A
#
# COMPACT_ATOMS: atom_id res chain seq x y z
N MET A 1 12.51 -9.43 1.62
CA MET A 1 12.00 -9.60 0.25
C MET A 1 10.63 -10.25 0.37
N VAL A 2 9.58 -9.62 -0.17
CA VAL A 2 8.23 -10.20 -0.22
C VAL A 2 8.02 -10.72 -1.64
N THR A 3 7.38 -11.88 -1.77
CA THR A 3 7.02 -12.46 -3.07
C THR A 3 5.54 -12.25 -3.29
N ASN A 4 5.16 -11.70 -4.45
CA ASN A 4 3.76 -11.57 -4.83
C ASN A 4 3.21 -12.95 -5.18
N THR A 5 2.31 -13.46 -4.34
CA THR A 5 1.59 -14.72 -4.57
C THR A 5 0.23 -14.42 -5.19
N PRO A 6 -0.50 -15.43 -5.69
CA PRO A 6 -1.89 -15.25 -6.15
C PRO A 6 -2.78 -14.58 -5.09
N GLU A 7 -2.57 -14.87 -3.81
CA GLU A 7 -3.30 -14.24 -2.71
C GLU A 7 -2.96 -12.74 -2.61
N THR A 8 -1.71 -12.35 -2.82
CA THR A 8 -1.29 -10.94 -2.88
C THR A 8 -1.98 -10.20 -4.02
N ILE A 9 -2.11 -10.86 -5.18
CA ILE A 9 -2.76 -10.29 -6.38
C ILE A 9 -4.26 -10.08 -6.14
N LEU A 10 -4.93 -11.05 -5.53
CA LEU A 10 -6.36 -10.93 -5.19
C LEU A 10 -6.59 -9.79 -4.20
N LEU A 11 -5.77 -9.72 -3.14
CA LEU A 11 -5.83 -8.62 -2.18
C LEU A 11 -5.57 -7.26 -2.86
N ALA A 12 -4.59 -7.18 -3.75
CA ALA A 12 -4.31 -5.96 -4.52
C ALA A 12 -5.53 -5.52 -5.36
N SER A 13 -6.23 -6.45 -5.99
CA SER A 13 -7.46 -6.15 -6.74
C SER A 13 -8.54 -5.56 -5.83
N GLU A 14 -8.76 -6.15 -4.65
CA GLU A 14 -9.73 -5.64 -3.67
C GLU A 14 -9.36 -4.23 -3.16
N ILE A 15 -8.08 -4.00 -2.86
CA ILE A 15 -7.58 -2.70 -2.40
C ILE A 15 -7.76 -1.65 -3.49
N ALA A 16 -7.43 -1.98 -4.74
CA ALA A 16 -7.54 -1.07 -5.88
C ALA A 16 -8.99 -0.59 -6.05
N GLU A 17 -9.95 -1.51 -6.01
CA GLU A 17 -11.37 -1.19 -6.12
C GLU A 17 -11.88 -0.36 -4.93
N ARG A 18 -11.55 -0.77 -3.69
CA ARG A 18 -12.03 -0.09 -2.47
C ARG A 18 -11.49 1.31 -2.29
N ASN A 19 -10.25 1.55 -2.73
CA ASN A 19 -9.53 2.82 -2.49
C ASN A 19 -9.36 3.65 -3.77
N LEU A 20 -9.92 3.21 -4.91
CA LEU A 20 -9.79 3.84 -6.22
C LEU A 20 -8.32 4.10 -6.60
N LEU A 21 -7.46 3.13 -6.32
CA LEU A 21 -6.03 3.18 -6.62
C LEU A 21 -5.72 2.48 -7.94
N SER A 22 -4.56 2.78 -8.51
CA SER A 22 -4.02 1.93 -9.56
C SER A 22 -3.74 0.53 -8.99
N PHE A 23 -3.85 -0.51 -9.84
CA PHE A 23 -3.55 -1.87 -9.41
C PHE A 23 -2.13 -2.00 -8.85
N TRP A 24 -1.16 -1.26 -9.39
CA TRP A 24 0.24 -1.32 -8.95
C TRP A 24 0.45 -0.70 -7.57
N ASP A 25 -0.18 0.43 -7.27
CA ASP A 25 -0.14 1.03 -5.93
C ASP A 25 -0.80 0.11 -4.90
N ALA A 26 -1.94 -0.47 -5.28
CA ALA A 26 -2.62 -1.46 -4.45
C ALA A 26 -1.79 -2.72 -4.21
N LEU A 27 -1.00 -3.16 -5.21
CA LEU A 27 -0.09 -4.30 -5.08
C LEU A 27 1.06 -4.01 -4.11
N ILE A 28 1.59 -2.80 -4.10
CA ILE A 28 2.61 -2.37 -3.12
C ILE A 28 2.02 -2.44 -1.71
N ILE A 29 0.79 -1.96 -1.51
CA ILE A 29 0.10 -2.02 -0.21
C ILE A 29 -0.14 -3.48 0.22
N ALA A 30 -0.63 -4.33 -0.68
CA ALA A 30 -0.85 -5.75 -0.40
C ALA A 30 0.45 -6.47 0.00
N ALA A 31 1.54 -6.23 -0.75
CA ALA A 31 2.85 -6.80 -0.45
C ALA A 31 3.42 -6.28 0.88
N ALA A 32 3.26 -4.98 1.16
CA ALA A 32 3.68 -4.40 2.43
C ALA A 32 2.91 -5.00 3.62
N ARG A 33 1.60 -5.25 3.48
CA ARG A 33 0.75 -5.92 4.48
C ARG A 33 1.27 -7.33 4.76
N GLN A 34 1.55 -8.10 3.70
CA GLN A 34 2.08 -9.46 3.81
C GLN A 34 3.48 -9.50 4.43
N GLY A 35 4.30 -8.48 4.15
CA GLY A 35 5.61 -8.30 4.77
C GLY A 35 5.56 -7.79 6.22
N GLY A 36 4.38 -7.49 6.76
CA GLY A 36 4.20 -6.98 8.12
C GLY A 36 4.61 -5.50 8.29
N ALA A 37 4.79 -4.75 7.21
CA ALA A 37 5.10 -3.34 7.28
C ALA A 37 3.91 -2.55 7.87
N LYS A 38 4.22 -1.47 8.60
CA LYS A 38 3.22 -0.58 9.21
C LYS A 38 3.14 0.79 8.53
N THR A 39 4.16 1.14 7.75
CA THR A 39 4.25 2.41 7.05
C THR A 39 4.81 2.18 5.64
N ILE A 40 4.24 2.84 4.63
CA ILE A 40 4.83 3.02 3.30
C ILE A 40 5.24 4.48 3.17
N LEU A 41 6.50 4.70 2.79
CA LEU A 41 7.00 6.01 2.39
C LEU A 41 6.75 6.22 0.90
N THR A 42 5.99 7.25 0.53
CA THR A 42 5.70 7.58 -0.87
C THR A 42 5.21 9.02 -1.01
N GLU A 43 5.65 9.69 -2.08
CA GLU A 43 5.18 11.01 -2.49
C GLU A 43 3.87 11.00 -3.29
N ASP A 44 3.54 9.86 -3.91
CA ASP A 44 2.45 9.76 -4.89
C ASP A 44 1.09 9.51 -4.23
N LEU A 45 1.08 8.89 -3.05
CA LEU A 45 -0.14 8.63 -2.28
C LEU A 45 -0.41 9.73 -1.24
N ASN A 46 -1.66 9.79 -0.78
CA ASN A 46 -2.09 10.80 0.18
C ASN A 46 -1.42 10.60 1.55
N HIS A 47 -0.62 11.58 1.96
CA HIS A 47 -0.02 11.58 3.30
C HIS A 47 -1.08 11.47 4.41
N GLY A 48 -0.80 10.64 5.41
CA GLY A 48 -1.68 10.43 6.56
C GLY A 48 -2.82 9.44 6.31
N GLN A 49 -2.98 8.94 5.09
CA GLN A 49 -3.96 7.90 4.78
C GLN A 49 -3.60 6.59 5.48
N LEU A 50 -4.63 5.85 5.91
CA LEU A 50 -4.51 4.49 6.42
C LEU A 50 -5.20 3.53 5.45
N ILE A 51 -4.44 2.60 4.88
CA ILE A 51 -4.95 1.60 3.95
C ILE A 51 -4.48 0.23 4.43
N GLU A 52 -5.41 -0.69 4.70
CA GLU A 52 -5.09 -2.04 5.14
C GLU A 52 -4.14 -2.08 6.36
N ASP A 53 -4.39 -1.20 7.34
CA ASP A 53 -3.57 -0.99 8.55
C ASP A 53 -2.14 -0.47 8.29
N ILE A 54 -1.87 0.02 7.09
CA ILE A 54 -0.62 0.64 6.69
C ILE A 54 -0.79 2.15 6.58
N ARG A 55 0.09 2.88 7.27
CA ARG A 55 0.15 4.34 7.21
C ARG A 55 0.93 4.80 5.98
N ILE A 56 0.37 5.74 5.24
CA ILE A 56 1.06 6.40 4.13
C ILE A 56 1.76 7.65 4.66
N GLU A 57 3.08 7.74 4.47
CA GLU A 57 3.87 8.91 4.86
C GLU A 57 4.62 9.47 3.66
N ASN A 58 4.55 10.78 3.43
CA ASN A 58 5.30 11.42 2.37
C ASN A 58 6.61 11.91 2.99
N PRO A 59 7.76 11.34 2.59
CA PRO A 59 9.05 11.61 3.23
C PRO A 59 9.59 13.03 2.95
N PHE A 60 8.96 13.78 2.04
CA PHE A 60 9.35 15.14 1.69
C PHE A 60 8.59 16.21 2.47
N LEU A 61 7.59 15.83 3.27
CA LEU A 61 6.95 16.76 4.19
C LEU A 61 7.90 17.01 5.37
N ILE A 62 8.18 18.29 5.64
CA ILE A 62 8.92 18.69 6.82
C ILE A 62 7.97 18.57 8.01
N HIS A 63 8.29 17.67 8.94
CA HIS A 63 7.59 17.52 10.22
C HIS A 63 7.99 18.60 11.23
#